data_AF-A0A2N5A6W1-F1
#
_entry.id   AF-A0A2N5A6W1-F1
#
_cell.length_a   1.000
_cell.length_b   1.000
_cell.length_c   1.000
_cell.angle_alpha   90.00
_cell.angle_beta   90.00
_cell.angle_gamma   90.00
#
_symmetry.space_group_name_H-M   'P 1'
#
loop_
_entity.id
_entity.type
_entity.pdbx_description
1 polymer ?
#
loop_
_entity_poly.entity_id
_entity_poly.type
_entity_poly.pdbx_seq_one_letter_code
_entity_poly.pdbx_strand_id
1 'polypeptide(L)'
;MKKSLFWLLALVLSPVAVLVVITPMDSQKQYIFGLLSIGILFLMGFSKRRSVSVIMVVTSLLMSTRYMYFRLTQTLHFNSSIEAILGMGLFLAEVYIWVMLLLNYLQTVWPLKRGIVPLPDDMSKWPTVDIYIPSYNEPLEVVRDTVLA
;
A
#
# COMPACT_ATOMS: atom_id res chain seq x y z
N MET A 1 12.92 13.54 -21.93
CA MET A 1 12.15 12.58 -22.75
C MET A 1 11.37 11.55 -21.91
N LYS A 2 11.98 10.80 -20.99
CA LYS A 2 11.27 9.76 -20.18
C LYS A 2 10.14 10.31 -19.26
N LYS A 3 10.31 11.50 -18.66
CA LYS A 3 9.26 12.12 -17.82
C LYS A 3 8.04 12.58 -18.62
N SER A 4 8.25 13.17 -19.81
CA SER A 4 7.16 13.58 -20.69
C SER A 4 6.39 12.38 -21.23
N LEU A 5 7.09 11.31 -21.59
CA LEU A 5 6.47 10.05 -22.01
C LEU A 5 5.64 9.42 -20.90
N PHE A 6 6.14 9.46 -19.65
CA PHE A 6 5.41 8.98 -18.48
C PHE A 6 4.10 9.76 -18.24
N TRP A 7 4.14 11.10 -18.27
CA TRP A 7 2.94 11.92 -18.09
C TRP A 7 1.94 11.72 -19.23
N LEU A 8 2.40 11.55 -20.46
CA LEU A 8 1.55 11.28 -21.61
C LEU A 8 0.89 9.89 -21.48
N LEU A 9 1.65 8.85 -21.10
CA LEU A 9 1.11 7.53 -20.79
C LEU A 9 0.09 7.57 -19.65
N ALA A 10 0.37 8.30 -18.57
CA ALA A 10 -0.55 8.44 -17.45
C ALA A 10 -1.86 9.14 -17.88
N LEU A 11 -1.77 10.16 -18.73
CA LEU A 11 -2.91 10.88 -19.28
C LEU A 11 -3.74 10.02 -20.24
N VAL A 12 -3.12 9.11 -20.99
CA VAL A 12 -3.82 8.17 -21.89
C VAL A 12 -4.42 6.99 -21.14
N LEU A 13 -3.79 6.54 -20.05
CA LEU A 13 -4.29 5.42 -19.25
C LEU A 13 -5.36 5.83 -18.23
N SER A 14 -5.43 7.10 -17.83
CA SER A 14 -6.43 7.58 -16.86
C SER A 14 -7.88 7.42 -17.34
N PRO A 15 -8.27 7.70 -18.59
CA PRO A 15 -9.64 7.49 -19.06
C PRO A 15 -9.98 6.00 -19.12
N VAL A 16 -9.02 5.15 -19.48
CA VAL A 16 -9.19 3.69 -19.47
C VAL A 16 -9.44 3.21 -18.05
N ALA A 17 -8.68 3.69 -17.06
CA ALA A 17 -8.89 3.34 -15.66
C ALA A 17 -10.29 3.76 -15.16
N VAL A 18 -10.74 4.96 -15.52
CA VAL A 18 -12.09 5.45 -15.19
C VAL A 18 -13.17 4.58 -15.83
N LEU A 19 -13.01 4.19 -17.10
CA LEU A 19 -13.94 3.27 -17.76
C LEU A 19 -14.01 1.92 -17.03
N VAL A 20 -12.88 1.36 -16.62
CA VAL A 20 -12.87 0.10 -15.87
C VAL A 20 -13.52 0.24 -14.50
N VAL A 21 -13.47 1.41 -13.86
CA VAL A 21 -14.17 1.65 -12.58
C VAL A 21 -15.67 1.79 -12.76
N ILE A 22 -16.12 2.56 -13.75
CA ILE A 22 -17.53 2.96 -13.90
C ILE A 22 -18.37 1.90 -14.62
N THR A 23 -17.78 1.12 -15.52
CA THR A 23 -18.55 0.21 -16.39
C THR A 23 -19.36 -0.79 -15.55
N PRO A 24 -20.71 -0.77 -15.62
CA PRO A 24 -21.52 -1.75 -14.93
C PRO A 24 -21.32 -3.11 -15.61
N MET A 25 -20.98 -4.13 -14.83
CA MET A 25 -20.81 -5.49 -15.32
C MET A 25 -21.86 -6.37 -14.66
N ASP A 26 -22.37 -7.32 -15.42
CA ASP A 26 -23.19 -8.38 -14.86
C ASP A 26 -22.38 -9.23 -13.84
N SER A 27 -23.06 -9.81 -12.87
CA SER A 27 -22.45 -10.58 -11.78
C SER A 27 -21.48 -11.65 -12.30
N GLN A 28 -21.87 -12.41 -13.34
CA GLN A 28 -21.00 -13.46 -13.91
C GLN A 28 -19.70 -12.88 -14.48
N LYS A 29 -19.81 -11.78 -15.23
CA LYS A 29 -18.65 -11.11 -15.85
C LYS A 29 -17.73 -10.51 -14.79
N GLN A 30 -18.30 -9.98 -13.71
CA GLN A 30 -17.56 -9.44 -12.58
C GLN A 30 -16.77 -10.53 -11.84
N TYR A 31 -17.35 -11.71 -11.61
CA TYR A 31 -16.65 -12.84 -11.01
C TYR A 31 -15.47 -13.31 -11.86
N ILE A 32 -15.68 -13.48 -13.17
CA ILE A 32 -14.62 -13.90 -14.10
C ILE A 32 -13.49 -12.86 -14.10
N PHE A 33 -13.83 -11.58 -14.20
CA PHE A 33 -12.85 -10.49 -14.18
C PHE A 33 -12.06 -10.45 -12.87
N GLY A 34 -12.73 -10.62 -11.72
CA GLY A 34 -12.08 -10.66 -10.41
C GLY A 34 -11.12 -11.84 -10.26
N LEU A 35 -11.57 -13.05 -10.60
CA LEU A 35 -10.75 -14.26 -10.52
C LEU A 35 -9.53 -14.21 -11.45
N LEU A 36 -9.71 -13.74 -12.69
CA LEU A 36 -8.59 -13.54 -13.62
C LEU A 36 -7.59 -12.51 -13.07
N SER A 37 -8.09 -11.40 -12.52
CA SER A 37 -7.23 -10.36 -11.94
C SER A 37 -6.42 -10.88 -10.76
N ILE A 38 -7.05 -11.65 -9.86
CA ILE A 38 -6.37 -12.30 -8.74
C ILE A 38 -5.31 -13.29 -9.24
N GLY A 39 -5.65 -14.13 -10.23
CA GLY A 39 -4.71 -15.09 -10.82
C GLY A 39 -3.48 -14.41 -11.44
N ILE A 40 -3.68 -13.33 -12.19
CA ILE A 40 -2.59 -12.53 -12.77
C ILE A 40 -1.73 -11.91 -11.67
N LEU A 41 -2.35 -11.28 -10.65
CA LEU A 41 -1.62 -10.67 -9.54
C LEU A 41 -0.82 -11.71 -8.73
N PHE A 42 -1.38 -12.90 -8.53
CA PHE A 42 -0.69 -14.00 -7.86
C PHE A 42 0.54 -14.46 -8.63
N LEU A 43 0.42 -14.64 -9.95
CA LEU A 43 1.55 -14.99 -10.82
C LEU A 43 2.61 -13.88 -10.86
N MET A 44 2.19 -12.61 -10.85
CA MET A 44 3.08 -11.45 -10.77
C MET A 44 3.82 -11.37 -9.43
N GLY A 45 3.21 -11.84 -8.34
CA GLY A 45 3.79 -11.88 -7.00
C GLY A 45 5.07 -12.71 -6.88
N PHE A 46 5.31 -13.65 -7.78
CA PHE A 46 6.58 -14.40 -7.82
C PHE A 46 7.77 -13.56 -8.32
N SER A 47 7.52 -12.41 -8.97
CA SER A 47 8.58 -11.56 -9.50
C SER A 47 9.09 -10.57 -8.45
N LYS A 48 10.41 -10.54 -8.23
CA LYS A 48 11.07 -9.52 -7.39
C LYS A 48 11.33 -8.20 -8.12
N ARG A 49 10.85 -8.05 -9.36
CA ARG A 49 11.08 -6.85 -10.18
C ARG A 49 10.21 -5.71 -9.68
N ARG A 50 10.83 -4.56 -9.45
CA ARG A 50 10.15 -3.33 -9.03
C ARG A 50 8.95 -2.96 -9.92
N SER A 51 9.13 -3.00 -11.24
CA SER A 51 8.07 -2.62 -12.17
C SER A 51 6.81 -3.49 -12.00
N VAL A 52 6.99 -4.77 -11.65
CA VAL A 52 5.89 -5.70 -11.39
C VAL A 52 5.16 -5.32 -10.11
N SER A 53 5.88 -4.98 -9.04
CA SER A 53 5.27 -4.48 -7.79
C SER A 53 4.45 -3.20 -8.01
N VAL A 54 4.93 -2.26 -8.83
CA VAL A 54 4.18 -1.04 -9.16
C VAL A 54 2.90 -1.37 -9.92
N ILE A 55 2.95 -2.26 -10.91
CA ILE A 55 1.76 -2.67 -11.65
C ILE A 55 0.75 -3.36 -10.72
N MET A 56 1.22 -4.23 -9.82
CA MET A 56 0.36 -4.88 -8.83
C MET A 56 -0.36 -3.87 -7.92
N VAL A 57 0.37 -2.85 -7.45
CA VAL A 57 -0.20 -1.77 -6.62
C VAL A 57 -1.27 -0.99 -7.39
N VAL A 58 -0.97 -0.60 -8.63
CA VAL A 58 -1.92 0.16 -9.47
C VAL A 58 -3.18 -0.66 -9.76
N THR A 59 -3.03 -1.93 -10.13
CA THR A 59 -4.16 -2.83 -10.38
C THR A 59 -4.97 -3.07 -9.11
N SER A 60 -4.31 -3.29 -7.96
CA SER A 60 -4.98 -3.43 -6.66
C SER A 60 -5.83 -2.19 -6.33
N LEU A 61 -5.24 -1.00 -6.45
CA LEU A 61 -5.94 0.25 -6.20
C LEU A 61 -7.12 0.46 -7.16
N LEU A 62 -6.97 0.08 -8.43
CA LEU A 62 -8.03 0.16 -9.43
C LEU A 62 -9.21 -0.76 -9.07
N MET A 63 -8.94 -2.00 -8.65
CA MET A 63 -9.97 -2.94 -8.21
C MET A 63 -10.68 -2.46 -6.94
N SER A 64 -9.93 -1.96 -5.95
CA SER A 64 -10.51 -1.39 -4.74
C SER A 64 -11.37 -0.16 -5.03
N THR A 65 -10.95 0.70 -5.96
CA THR A 65 -11.72 1.88 -6.37
C THR A 65 -13.00 1.48 -7.11
N ARG A 66 -12.93 0.46 -7.97
CA ARG A 66 -14.12 -0.12 -8.61
C ARG A 66 -15.12 -0.67 -7.58
N TYR A 67 -14.62 -1.37 -6.56
CA TYR A 67 -15.45 -1.84 -5.45
C TYR A 67 -16.10 -0.68 -4.70
N MET A 68 -15.35 0.38 -4.36
CA MET A 68 -15.90 1.56 -3.70
C MET A 68 -16.97 2.26 -4.54
N TYR A 69 -16.78 2.34 -5.87
CA TYR A 69 -17.77 2.88 -6.78
C TYR A 69 -19.06 2.04 -6.79
N PHE A 70 -18.95 0.71 -6.85
CA PHE A 70 -20.09 -0.20 -6.71
C PHE A 70 -20.80 -0.04 -5.36
N ARG A 71 -20.03 0.04 -4.27
CA ARG A 71 -20.54 0.23 -2.91
C ARG A 71 -21.38 1.50 -2.82
N LEU A 72 -20.85 2.61 -3.32
CA LEU A 72 -21.51 3.91 -3.29
C LEU A 72 -22.77 3.96 -4.17
N THR A 73 -22.74 3.36 -5.36
CA THR A 73 -23.81 3.52 -6.36
C THR A 73 -24.91 2.49 -6.28
N GLN A 74 -24.63 1.26 -5.83
CA GLN A 74 -25.57 0.14 -5.90
C GLN A 74 -25.98 -0.41 -4.53
N THR A 75 -25.25 -0.10 -3.46
CA THR A 75 -25.51 -0.73 -2.15
C THR A 75 -26.00 0.23 -1.06
N LEU A 76 -25.86 1.55 -1.27
CA LEU A 76 -26.35 2.57 -0.33
C LEU A 76 -27.82 2.90 -0.60
N HIS A 77 -28.69 1.91 -0.46
CA HIS A 77 -30.14 2.10 -0.47
C HIS A 77 -30.69 1.72 0.90
N PHE A 78 -31.25 2.69 1.62
CA PHE A 78 -31.73 2.51 2.98
C PHE A 78 -33.22 2.80 3.06
N ASN A 79 -33.97 1.92 3.75
CA ASN A 79 -35.41 2.07 3.93
C ASN A 79 -35.76 2.61 5.34
N SER A 80 -34.82 2.55 6.29
CA SER A 80 -34.99 3.01 7.67
C SER A 80 -33.83 3.88 8.14
N SER A 81 -34.09 4.75 9.13
CA SER A 81 -33.07 5.62 9.75
C SER A 81 -31.96 4.82 10.44
N ILE A 82 -32.30 3.68 11.04
CA ILE A 82 -31.32 2.79 11.71
C ILE A 82 -30.42 2.11 10.68
N GLU A 83 -30.99 1.62 9.58
CA GLU A 83 -30.24 1.03 8.47
C GLU A 83 -29.28 2.05 7.86
N ALA A 84 -29.70 3.30 7.71
CA ALA A 84 -28.85 4.37 7.19
C ALA A 84 -27.66 4.66 8.11
N ILE A 85 -27.86 4.73 9.43
CA ILE A 85 -26.76 4.97 10.39
C ILE A 85 -25.75 3.83 10.36
N LEU A 86 -26.22 2.57 10.44
CA LEU A 86 -25.33 1.40 10.45
C LEU A 86 -24.63 1.22 9.09
N GLY A 87 -25.36 1.39 7.98
CA GLY A 87 -24.82 1.28 6.64
C GLY A 87 -23.81 2.37 6.31
N MET A 88 -24.08 3.62 6.72
CA MET A 88 -23.12 4.71 6.54
C MET A 88 -21.90 4.55 7.46
N GLY A 89 -22.08 4.07 8.69
CA GLY A 89 -20.97 3.74 9.60
C GLY A 89 -20.04 2.68 9.00
N LEU A 90 -20.61 1.62 8.42
CA LEU A 90 -19.84 0.59 7.70
C LEU A 90 -19.12 1.17 6.48
N PHE A 91 -19.80 2.01 5.69
CA PHE A 91 -19.19 2.66 4.52
C PHE A 91 -18.02 3.57 4.91
N LEU A 92 -18.13 4.33 6.00
CA LEU A 92 -17.04 5.18 6.50
C LEU A 92 -15.83 4.34 6.95
N ALA A 93 -16.06 3.18 7.57
CA ALA A 93 -14.99 2.25 7.90
C ALA A 93 -14.30 1.69 6.64
N GLU A 94 -15.06 1.37 5.59
CA GLU A 94 -14.53 0.94 4.29
C GLU A 94 -13.71 2.04 3.62
N VAL A 95 -14.18 3.29 3.63
CA VAL A 95 -13.43 4.47 3.13
C VAL A 95 -12.13 4.64 3.89
N TYR A 96 -12.14 4.51 5.22
CA TYR A 96 -10.94 4.60 6.04
C TYR A 96 -9.91 3.54 5.65
N ILE A 97 -10.34 2.28 5.49
CA ILE A 97 -9.45 1.19 5.05
C ILE A 97 -8.91 1.46 3.64
N TRP A 98 -9.73 1.96 2.73
CA TRP A 98 -9.31 2.32 1.38
C TRP A 98 -8.24 3.43 1.37
N VAL A 99 -8.38 4.45 2.21
CA VAL A 99 -7.35 5.49 2.38
C VAL A 99 -6.07 4.92 2.98
N MET A 100 -6.18 4.06 4.00
CA MET A 100 -5.02 3.40 4.60
C MET A 100 -4.27 2.52 3.60
N LEU A 101 -4.98 1.80 2.73
CA LEU A 101 -4.40 1.03 1.63
C LEU A 101 -3.59 1.93 0.68
N LEU A 102 -4.14 3.09 0.29
CA LEU A 102 -3.43 4.06 -0.55
C LEU A 102 -2.14 4.56 0.11
N LEU A 103 -2.20 4.93 1.39
CA LEU A 103 -1.04 5.42 2.15
C LEU A 103 0.02 4.34 2.32
N ASN A 104 -0.39 3.11 2.62
CA ASN A 104 0.52 1.97 2.75
C ASN A 104 1.28 1.72 1.45
N TYR A 105 0.57 1.73 0.32
CA TYR A 105 1.21 1.57 -0.99
C TYR A 105 2.16 2.71 -1.32
N LEU A 106 1.83 3.96 -0.98
CA LEU A 106 2.75 5.09 -1.19
C LEU A 106 4.09 4.87 -0.46
N GLN A 107 4.05 4.35 0.76
CA GLN A 107 5.24 4.08 1.57
C GLN A 107 6.03 2.85 1.05
N THR A 108 5.35 1.80 0.62
CA THR A 108 5.98 0.51 0.29
C THR A 108 6.44 0.39 -1.17
N VAL A 109 5.96 1.25 -2.08
CA VAL A 109 6.34 1.23 -3.52
C VAL A 109 7.82 1.57 -3.76
N TRP A 110 8.44 2.37 -2.88
CA TRP A 110 9.84 2.76 -3.02
C TRP A 110 10.64 2.55 -1.73
N PRO A 111 11.00 1.29 -1.39
CA PRO A 111 11.86 1.05 -0.25
C PRO A 111 13.27 1.57 -0.56
N LEU A 112 13.80 2.42 0.31
CA LEU A 112 15.16 2.92 0.20
C LEU A 112 16.13 1.84 0.70
N LYS A 113 16.83 1.20 -0.23
CA LYS A 113 17.89 0.25 0.10
C LYS A 113 19.18 1.03 0.39
N ARG A 114 19.47 1.30 1.66
CA ARG A 114 20.76 1.88 2.08
C ARG A 114 21.79 0.77 2.20
N GLY A 115 22.95 0.96 1.56
CA GLY A 115 24.11 0.10 1.77
C GLY A 115 24.86 0.47 3.04
N ILE A 116 25.73 -0.44 3.50
CA ILE A 116 26.65 -0.16 4.59
C ILE A 116 27.68 0.85 4.09
N VAL A 117 27.87 1.94 4.82
CA VAL A 117 28.91 2.93 4.53
C VAL A 117 30.10 2.63 5.44
N PRO A 118 31.28 2.29 4.89
CA PRO A 118 32.46 2.05 5.72
C PRO A 118 32.92 3.35 6.38
N LEU A 119 33.52 3.24 7.56
CA LEU A 119 34.17 4.36 8.22
C LEU A 119 35.38 4.83 7.38
N PRO A 120 35.76 6.12 7.46
CA PRO A 120 36.99 6.61 6.85
C PRO A 120 38.21 5.86 7.40
N ASP A 121 39.19 5.56 6.53
CA ASP A 121 40.45 4.91 6.93
C ASP A 121 41.24 5.73 7.96
N ASP A 122 41.05 7.05 7.95
CA ASP A 122 41.68 7.98 8.88
C ASP A 122 40.92 8.06 10.21
N MET A 123 41.51 7.48 11.26
CA MET A 123 40.95 7.45 12.61
C MET A 123 40.77 8.83 13.24
N SER A 124 41.47 9.87 12.77
CA SER A 124 41.28 11.23 13.31
C SER A 124 39.91 11.84 12.96
N LYS A 125 39.23 11.28 11.96
CA LYS A 125 37.90 11.71 11.51
C LYS A 125 36.77 10.93 12.17
N TRP A 126 37.10 10.00 13.07
CA TRP A 126 36.09 9.19 13.73
C TRP A 126 35.31 10.05 14.71
N PRO A 127 33.96 9.99 14.69
CA PRO A 127 33.16 10.71 15.66
C PRO A 127 33.30 10.08 17.05
N THR A 128 33.29 10.89 18.09
CA THR A 128 33.04 10.40 19.45
C THR A 128 31.56 9.99 19.55
N VAL A 129 31.28 8.79 20.08
CA VAL A 129 29.93 8.24 20.18
C VAL A 129 29.61 7.93 21.63
N ASP A 130 28.54 8.55 22.14
CA ASP A 130 27.97 8.22 23.45
C ASP A 130 26.85 7.19 23.28
N ILE A 131 26.94 6.06 23.98
CA ILE A 131 25.95 4.97 23.92
C ILE A 131 25.10 5.03 25.19
N TYR A 132 23.80 5.27 25.01
CA TYR A 132 22.83 5.31 26.11
C TYR A 132 22.04 3.99 26.16
N ILE A 133 22.03 3.35 27.33
CA ILE A 133 21.26 2.12 27.59
C ILE A 133 20.19 2.46 28.64
N PRO A 134 18.95 2.82 28.23
CA PRO A 134 17.89 3.13 29.18
C PRO A 134 17.38 1.85 29.86
N SER A 135 17.26 1.89 31.18
CA SER A 135 16.70 0.81 32.01
C SER A 135 15.82 1.43 33.11
N TYR A 136 14.74 0.74 33.48
CA TYR A 136 13.84 1.13 34.56
C TYR A 136 13.92 0.16 35.75
N ASN A 137 13.54 -1.10 35.53
CA ASN A 137 13.52 -2.13 36.59
C ASN A 137 13.89 -3.53 36.05
N GLU A 138 14.72 -3.57 35.02
CA GLU A 138 15.26 -4.80 34.47
C GLU A 138 16.32 -5.38 35.44
N PRO A 139 16.34 -6.71 35.68
CA PRO A 139 17.32 -7.32 36.56
C PRO A 139 18.75 -7.16 36.01
N LEU A 140 19.71 -7.00 36.91
CA LEU A 140 21.12 -6.75 36.57
C LEU A 140 21.73 -7.81 35.65
N GLU A 141 21.27 -9.06 35.74
CA GLU A 141 21.73 -10.15 34.87
C GLU A 141 21.46 -9.87 33.39
N VAL A 142 20.36 -9.17 33.05
CA VAL A 142 19.99 -8.81 31.66
C VAL A 142 20.73 -7.57 31.19
N VAL A 143 20.86 -6.56 32.06
CA VAL A 143 21.53 -5.30 31.70
C VAL A 143 23.03 -5.51 31.50
N ARG A 144 23.66 -6.37 32.32
CA ARG A 144 25.10 -6.65 32.24
C ARG A 144 25.50 -7.16 30.86
N ASP A 145 24.74 -8.08 30.29
CA ASP A 145 25.06 -8.66 28.98
C ASP A 145 24.94 -7.62 27.86
N THR A 146 24.04 -6.63 27.99
CA THR A 146 23.89 -5.54 27.02
C THR A 146 25.02 -4.51 27.10
N VAL A 147 25.59 -4.29 28.28
CA VAL A 147 26.71 -3.35 28.49
C VAL A 147 28.06 -3.95 28.06
N LEU A 148 28.22 -5.27 28.19
CA LEU A 148 29.47 -5.97 27.85
C LEU A 148 29.58 -6.38 26.38
N ALA A 149 28.46 -6.36 25.63
CA ALA A 149 28.40 -6.68 24.20
C ALA A 149 28.88 -5.52 23.32
#